data_AF-A0A7W1HSH7-F1
#
_entry.id   AF-A0A7W1HSH7-F1
#
_cell.length_a   1.000
_cell.length_b   1.000
_cell.length_c   1.000
_cell.angle_alpha   90.00
_cell.angle_beta   90.00
_cell.angle_gamma   90.00
#
_symmetry.space_group_name_H-M   'P 1'
#
loop_
_entity.id
_entity.type
_entity.pdbx_description
1 polymer ?
#
loop_
_entity_poly.entity_id
_entity_poly.type
_entity_poly.pdbx_seq_one_letter_code
_entity_poly.pdbx_strand_id
1 'polypeptide(L)'
;MIDFRYHLISLVAVFLALGLGILLGSAVLGENLTSRLRRAVEDVERSNDRLRAANAEMGRRIESDHLFAQQAEPVLVDNSLAGQEVVVFELARSDDELLSGVREAIETAGGSVASVVALSDRFALEDEQSVLDLARVAGTSLTDPGDLRIEAGALLGSRAADAGAPSRVSTGDRRLERMIEQLETLGFIEVNREGGDDLIPEDALFVIAGGGADQPPYDEAGFTASLAERLAARSAGVLAAEAREGSWGAASAVRADDEASARVATVDQADVAQGRIAVALGLDLAAEGTVGHWGSGPGSSGGVIPEPAPGG
;
A
#
# COMPACT_ATOMS: atom_id res chain seq x y z
N MET A 1 28.86 -87.87 -7.32
CA MET A 1 29.45 -86.53 -7.50
C MET A 1 28.69 -85.86 -8.61
N ILE A 2 27.92 -84.82 -8.31
CA ILE A 2 27.38 -83.94 -9.36
C ILE A 2 28.62 -83.36 -10.05
N ASP A 3 28.79 -83.69 -11.32
CA ASP A 3 29.96 -83.35 -12.11
C ASP A 3 30.15 -81.82 -12.09
N PHE A 4 31.37 -81.33 -11.86
CA PHE A 4 31.68 -79.89 -11.81
C PHE A 4 31.13 -79.13 -13.04
N ARG A 5 31.01 -79.86 -14.16
CA ARG A 5 30.36 -79.45 -15.40
C ARG A 5 28.90 -79.01 -15.24
N TYR A 6 28.09 -79.68 -14.41
CA TYR A 6 26.69 -79.33 -14.20
C TYR A 6 26.51 -78.03 -13.41
N HIS A 7 27.32 -77.79 -12.37
CA HIS A 7 27.28 -76.52 -11.64
C HIS A 7 27.79 -75.35 -12.47
N LEU A 8 28.83 -75.57 -13.29
CA LEU A 8 29.34 -74.56 -14.21
C LEU A 8 28.29 -74.19 -15.28
N ILE A 9 27.63 -75.19 -15.89
CA ILE A 9 26.58 -74.97 -16.89
C ILE A 9 25.38 -74.22 -16.28
N SER A 10 24.96 -74.56 -15.07
CA SER A 10 23.86 -73.86 -14.38
C SER A 10 24.20 -72.40 -14.06
N LEU A 11 25.42 -72.12 -13.57
CA LEU A 11 25.89 -70.76 -13.30
C LEU A 11 25.94 -69.92 -14.57
N VAL A 12 26.48 -70.48 -15.66
CA VAL A 12 26.52 -69.83 -16.97
C VAL A 12 25.10 -69.57 -17.47
N ALA A 13 24.17 -70.53 -17.36
CA ALA A 13 22.78 -70.34 -17.77
C ALA A 13 22.07 -69.22 -16.99
N VAL A 14 22.28 -69.11 -15.67
CA VAL A 14 21.71 -68.03 -14.85
C VAL A 14 22.29 -66.66 -15.24
N PHE A 15 23.61 -66.56 -15.43
CA PHE A 15 24.25 -65.32 -15.88
C PHE A 15 23.79 -64.92 -17.28
N LEU A 16 23.61 -65.88 -18.19
CA LEU A 16 23.15 -65.64 -19.56
C LEU A 16 21.68 -65.20 -19.55
N ALA A 17 20.82 -65.83 -18.73
CA ALA A 17 19.43 -65.42 -18.54
C ALA A 17 19.32 -64.01 -17.93
N LEU A 18 20.17 -63.67 -16.95
CA LEU A 18 20.23 -62.33 -16.35
C LEU A 18 20.70 -61.29 -17.36
N GLY A 19 21.76 -61.59 -18.11
CA GLY A 19 22.28 -60.72 -19.18
C GLY A 19 21.25 -60.48 -20.28
N LEU A 20 20.55 -61.53 -20.74
CA LEU A 20 19.46 -61.40 -21.71
C LEU A 20 18.29 -60.60 -21.14
N GLY A 21 17.92 -60.83 -19.88
CA GLY A 21 16.85 -60.11 -19.20
C GLY A 21 17.13 -58.61 -19.10
N ILE A 22 18.35 -58.21 -18.76
CA ILE A 22 18.79 -56.81 -18.72
C ILE A 22 18.83 -56.21 -20.13
N LEU A 23 19.35 -56.96 -21.11
CA LEU A 23 19.45 -56.50 -22.50
C LEU A 23 18.07 -56.27 -23.13
N LEU A 24 17.12 -57.19 -22.92
CA LEU A 24 15.75 -57.07 -23.39
C LEU A 24 15.00 -55.95 -22.64
N GLY A 25 15.22 -55.83 -21.33
CA GLY A 25 14.61 -54.76 -20.52
C GLY A 25 15.06 -53.36 -20.92
N SER A 26 16.36 -53.15 -21.18
CA SER A 26 16.89 -51.85 -21.60
C SER A 26 16.50 -51.48 -23.04
N ALA A 27 16.44 -52.47 -23.94
CA ALA A 27 16.03 -52.25 -25.34
C ALA A 27 14.57 -51.79 -25.48
N VAL A 28 13.64 -52.30 -24.65
CA VAL A 28 12.21 -51.96 -24.75
C VAL A 28 11.87 -50.65 -24.02
N LEU A 29 12.53 -50.35 -22.90
CA LEU A 29 12.22 -49.17 -22.09
C LEU A 29 13.00 -47.91 -22.53
N GLY A 30 14.22 -48.07 -23.07
CA GLY A 30 15.10 -46.94 -23.39
C GLY A 30 14.51 -45.97 -24.39
N GLU A 31 14.12 -46.43 -25.58
CA GLU A 31 13.64 -45.57 -26.66
C GLU A 31 12.28 -44.91 -26.36
N ASN A 32 11.38 -45.65 -25.72
CA ASN A 32 10.07 -45.15 -25.33
C ASN A 32 10.15 -44.11 -24.21
N LEU A 33 11.01 -44.31 -23.22
CA LEU A 33 11.22 -43.35 -22.14
C LEU A 33 11.94 -42.10 -22.65
N THR A 34 13.01 -42.25 -23.45
CA THR A 34 13.72 -41.11 -24.03
C THR A 34 12.83 -40.29 -24.97
N SER A 35 11.97 -40.92 -25.78
CA SER A 35 11.03 -40.20 -26.64
C SER A 35 9.92 -39.49 -25.86
N ARG A 36 9.48 -40.03 -24.72
CA ARG A 36 8.55 -39.33 -23.82
C ARG A 36 9.20 -38.13 -23.13
N LEU A 37 10.44 -38.30 -22.65
CA LEU A 37 11.21 -37.21 -22.05
C LEU A 37 11.49 -36.09 -23.05
N ARG A 38 11.89 -36.42 -24.29
CA ARG A 38 12.08 -35.42 -25.36
C ARG A 38 10.80 -34.64 -25.65
N ARG A 39 9.67 -35.34 -25.81
CA ARG A 39 8.36 -34.68 -26.00
C ARG A 39 7.98 -33.79 -24.82
N ALA A 40 8.21 -34.24 -23.60
CA ALA A 40 7.96 -33.43 -22.41
C ALA A 40 8.85 -32.18 -22.36
N VAL A 41 10.13 -32.28 -22.73
CA VAL A 41 11.03 -31.12 -22.84
C VAL A 41 10.53 -30.16 -23.93
N GLU A 42 10.20 -30.66 -25.12
CA GLU A 42 9.66 -29.84 -26.22
C GLU A 42 8.32 -29.17 -25.84
N ASP A 43 7.46 -29.85 -25.09
CA ASP A 43 6.20 -29.30 -24.58
C ASP A 43 6.45 -28.18 -23.55
N VAL A 44 7.41 -28.38 -22.64
CA VAL A 44 7.83 -27.37 -21.66
C VAL A 44 8.45 -26.17 -22.35
N GLU A 45 9.33 -26.37 -23.34
CA GLU A 45 9.93 -25.30 -24.14
C GLU A 45 8.86 -24.48 -24.86
N ARG A 46 7.94 -25.15 -25.57
CA ARG A 46 6.80 -24.49 -26.23
C ARG A 46 5.89 -23.74 -25.25
N SER A 47 5.65 -24.30 -24.07
CA SER A 47 4.86 -23.64 -23.01
C SER A 47 5.57 -22.39 -22.50
N ASN A 48 6.88 -22.49 -22.26
CA ASN A 48 7.69 -21.38 -21.78
C ASN A 48 7.73 -20.24 -22.80
N ASP A 49 7.90 -20.55 -24.09
CA ASP A 49 7.90 -19.54 -25.15
C ASP A 49 6.52 -18.85 -25.30
N ARG A 50 5.42 -19.60 -25.15
CA ARG A 50 4.07 -19.03 -25.11
C ARG A 50 3.87 -18.11 -23.91
N LEU A 51 4.31 -18.51 -22.72
CA LEU A 51 4.20 -17.70 -21.50
C LEU A 51 5.05 -16.42 -21.61
N ARG A 52 6.26 -16.51 -22.16
CA ARG A 52 7.10 -15.34 -22.45
C ARG A 52 6.41 -14.37 -23.41
N ALA A 53 5.84 -14.90 -24.51
CA ALA A 53 5.13 -14.07 -25.48
C ALA A 53 3.87 -13.42 -24.88
N ALA A 54 3.10 -14.17 -24.08
CA ALA A 54 1.93 -13.65 -23.37
C ALA A 54 2.30 -12.56 -22.36
N ASN A 55 3.34 -12.76 -21.56
CA ASN A 55 3.84 -11.75 -20.62
C ASN A 55 4.32 -10.48 -21.34
N ALA A 56 5.02 -10.61 -22.46
CA ALA A 56 5.46 -9.46 -23.25
C ALA A 56 4.27 -8.69 -23.84
N GLU A 57 3.22 -9.38 -24.29
CA GLU A 57 1.99 -8.74 -24.77
C GLU A 57 1.21 -8.06 -23.64
N MET A 58 1.08 -8.70 -22.48
CA MET A 58 0.45 -8.11 -21.29
C MET A 58 1.21 -6.87 -20.82
N GLY A 59 2.55 -6.91 -20.79
CA GLY A 59 3.38 -5.75 -20.47
C GLY A 59 3.14 -4.57 -21.41
N ARG A 60 3.02 -4.82 -22.73
CA ARG A 60 2.67 -3.76 -23.69
C ARG A 60 1.28 -3.16 -23.48
N ARG A 61 0.31 -3.99 -23.08
CA ARG A 61 -1.06 -3.53 -22.80
C ARG A 61 -1.12 -2.65 -21.55
N ILE A 62 -0.50 -3.12 -20.46
CA ILE A 62 -0.40 -2.36 -19.21
C ILE A 62 0.25 -0.99 -19.48
N GLU A 63 1.36 -0.96 -20.22
CA GLU A 63 2.02 0.30 -20.59
C GLU A 63 1.11 1.23 -21.39
N SER A 64 0.37 0.69 -22.37
CA SER A 64 -0.60 1.47 -23.15
C SER A 64 -1.73 2.04 -22.28
N ASP A 65 -2.23 1.26 -21.32
CA ASP A 65 -3.31 1.68 -20.41
C ASP A 65 -2.79 2.72 -19.40
N HIS A 66 -1.55 2.59 -18.94
CA HIS A 66 -0.88 3.58 -18.08
C HIS A 66 -0.69 4.91 -18.82
N LEU A 67 -0.18 4.89 -20.05
CA LEU A 67 -0.03 6.09 -20.88
C LEU A 67 -1.37 6.76 -21.16
N PHE A 68 -2.42 5.97 -21.40
CA PHE A 68 -3.77 6.51 -21.54
C PHE A 68 -4.23 7.21 -20.25
N ALA A 69 -4.06 6.57 -19.09
CA ALA A 69 -4.44 7.17 -17.81
C ALA A 69 -3.67 8.46 -17.52
N GLN A 70 -2.36 8.48 -17.74
CA GLN A 70 -1.52 9.69 -17.59
C GLN A 70 -1.97 10.83 -18.52
N GLN A 71 -2.38 10.52 -19.75
CA GLN A 71 -2.88 11.53 -20.68
C GLN A 71 -4.28 12.01 -20.35
N ALA A 72 -5.11 11.15 -19.76
CA ALA A 72 -6.47 11.47 -19.36
C ALA A 72 -6.52 12.23 -18.03
N GLU A 73 -5.57 11.97 -17.12
CA GLU A 73 -5.54 12.51 -15.76
C GLU A 73 -5.79 14.02 -15.70
N PRO A 74 -5.02 14.89 -16.38
CA PRO A 74 -5.25 16.34 -16.30
C PRO A 74 -6.63 16.78 -16.79
N VAL A 75 -7.26 16.03 -17.69
CA VAL A 75 -8.59 16.35 -18.23
C VAL A 75 -9.69 15.89 -17.26
N LEU A 76 -9.47 14.78 -16.55
CA LEU A 76 -10.44 14.19 -15.65
C LEU A 76 -10.50 14.90 -14.30
N VAL A 77 -9.37 15.43 -13.82
CA VAL A 77 -9.28 16.07 -12.49
C VAL A 77 -9.28 17.60 -12.56
N ASP A 78 -9.40 18.18 -13.76
CA ASP A 78 -9.28 19.62 -13.96
C ASP A 78 -10.19 20.41 -13.00
N ASN A 79 -9.57 21.28 -12.20
CA ASN A 79 -10.23 22.13 -11.20
C ASN A 79 -11.07 21.40 -10.13
N SER A 80 -10.94 20.07 -9.97
CA SER A 80 -11.70 19.34 -8.94
C SER A 80 -11.27 19.70 -7.52
N LEU A 81 -10.04 20.20 -7.32
CA LEU A 81 -9.54 20.68 -6.03
C LEU A 81 -9.20 22.17 -6.05
N ALA A 82 -9.82 22.93 -6.96
CA ALA A 82 -9.52 24.35 -7.12
C ALA A 82 -9.71 25.13 -5.80
N GLY A 83 -8.61 25.73 -5.32
CA GLY A 83 -8.60 26.52 -4.08
C GLY A 83 -8.64 25.69 -2.79
N GLN A 84 -8.55 24.37 -2.88
CA GLN A 84 -8.41 23.49 -1.72
C GLN A 84 -6.95 23.41 -1.28
N GLU A 85 -6.73 23.55 0.03
CA GLU A 85 -5.44 23.31 0.67
C GLU A 85 -5.46 21.93 1.34
N VAL A 86 -4.42 21.13 1.09
CA VAL A 86 -4.36 19.75 1.56
C VAL A 86 -3.17 19.55 2.50
N VAL A 87 -3.42 18.92 3.65
CA VAL A 87 -2.39 18.50 4.60
C VAL A 87 -2.17 17.00 4.45
N VAL A 88 -0.91 16.59 4.26
CA VAL A 88 -0.54 15.19 4.08
C VAL A 88 0.14 14.66 5.33
N PHE A 89 -0.40 13.59 5.91
CA PHE A 89 0.27 12.78 6.92
C PHE A 89 0.93 11.59 6.23
N GLU A 90 2.25 11.55 6.23
CA GLU A 90 3.03 10.48 5.62
C GLU A 90 3.44 9.46 6.69
N LEU A 91 3.08 8.19 6.52
CA LEU A 91 3.48 7.12 7.43
C LEU A 91 4.98 6.81 7.27
N ALA A 92 5.59 6.31 8.34
CA ALA A 92 7.05 6.19 8.42
C ALA A 92 7.63 5.21 7.40
N ARG A 93 8.59 5.68 6.58
CA ARG A 93 9.23 4.94 5.47
C ARG A 93 8.30 4.62 4.30
N SER A 94 7.25 5.42 4.11
CA SER A 94 6.44 5.37 2.88
C SER A 94 7.31 5.62 1.64
N ASP A 95 6.87 5.13 0.49
CA ASP A 95 7.57 5.30 -0.78
C ASP A 95 7.54 6.77 -1.23
N ASP A 96 8.69 7.30 -1.64
CA ASP A 96 8.80 8.66 -2.19
C ASP A 96 7.92 8.82 -3.45
N GLU A 97 7.71 7.74 -4.22
CA GLU A 97 6.82 7.74 -5.40
C GLU A 97 5.35 7.90 -5.01
N LEU A 98 4.93 7.36 -3.86
CA LEU A 98 3.58 7.54 -3.33
C LEU A 98 3.34 9.00 -2.97
N LEU A 99 4.24 9.60 -2.18
CA LEU A 99 4.10 11.00 -1.78
C LEU A 99 4.15 11.95 -2.98
N SER A 100 5.05 11.68 -3.94
CA SER A 100 5.14 12.44 -5.19
C SER A 100 3.85 12.31 -6.01
N GLY A 101 3.28 11.11 -6.11
CA GLY A 101 2.02 10.88 -6.80
C GLY A 101 0.83 11.58 -6.15
N VAL A 102 0.74 11.57 -4.81
CA VAL A 102 -0.27 12.31 -4.07
C VAL A 102 -0.15 13.82 -4.31
N ARG A 103 1.08 14.38 -4.26
CA ARG A 103 1.31 15.80 -4.58
C ARG A 103 0.89 16.13 -6.02
N GLU A 104 1.33 15.31 -6.99
CA GLU A 104 0.99 15.49 -8.41
C GLU A 104 -0.53 15.46 -8.64
N ALA A 105 -1.25 14.56 -7.97
CA ALA A 105 -2.71 14.48 -8.04
C ALA A 105 -3.38 15.77 -7.55
N ILE A 106 -2.94 16.29 -6.41
CA ILE A 106 -3.48 17.51 -5.79
C ILE A 106 -3.21 18.74 -6.68
N GLU A 107 -1.98 18.90 -7.14
CA GLU A 107 -1.56 20.03 -7.97
C GLU A 107 -2.22 20.01 -9.36
N THR A 108 -2.30 18.85 -9.99
CA THR A 108 -2.95 18.68 -11.30
C THR A 108 -4.45 19.01 -11.23
N ALA A 109 -5.08 18.75 -10.08
CA ALA A 109 -6.48 19.10 -9.82
C ALA A 109 -6.72 20.57 -9.44
N GLY A 110 -5.66 21.39 -9.35
CA GLY A 110 -5.74 22.81 -9.01
C GLY A 110 -5.76 23.12 -7.51
N GLY A 111 -5.49 22.12 -6.66
CA GLY A 111 -5.27 22.29 -5.23
C GLY A 111 -3.80 22.57 -4.92
N SER A 112 -3.49 22.73 -3.63
CA SER A 112 -2.10 22.89 -3.15
C SER A 112 -1.85 22.11 -1.88
N VAL A 113 -0.64 21.57 -1.72
CA VAL A 113 -0.20 20.99 -0.46
C VAL A 113 0.23 22.11 0.49
N ALA A 114 -0.43 22.20 1.63
CA ALA A 114 -0.09 23.19 2.67
C ALA A 114 1.10 22.72 3.50
N SER A 115 1.03 21.48 3.99
CA SER A 115 2.10 20.87 4.77
C SER A 115 2.12 19.35 4.64
N VAL A 116 3.30 18.79 4.86
CA VAL A 116 3.52 17.35 5.00
C VAL A 116 4.07 17.08 6.40
N VAL A 117 3.39 16.21 7.13
CA VAL A 117 3.78 15.72 8.46
C VAL A 117 4.24 14.28 8.28
N ALA A 118 5.55 14.07 8.20
CA ALA A 118 6.16 12.76 8.03
C ALA A 118 6.41 12.10 9.38
N LEU A 119 5.85 10.91 9.59
CA LEU A 119 6.11 10.10 10.78
C LEU A 119 7.46 9.39 10.66
N SER A 120 8.12 9.16 11.80
CA SER A 120 9.40 8.47 11.85
C SER A 120 9.30 7.04 12.40
N ASP A 121 10.39 6.28 12.22
CA ASP A 121 10.57 4.94 12.80
C ASP A 121 10.50 4.93 14.33
N ARG A 122 10.63 6.09 14.99
CA ARG A 122 10.58 6.20 16.45
C ARG A 122 9.24 5.76 17.04
N PHE A 123 8.16 5.79 16.24
CA PHE A 123 6.85 5.22 16.60
C PHE A 123 6.87 3.68 16.73
N ALA A 124 7.97 3.00 16.38
CA ALA A 124 8.20 1.61 16.74
C ALA A 124 8.30 1.41 18.26
N LEU A 125 8.74 2.45 18.99
CA LEU A 125 8.84 2.48 20.44
C LEU A 125 9.70 1.32 20.99
N GLU A 126 10.82 1.03 20.33
CA GLU A 126 11.71 -0.09 20.66
C GLU A 126 12.43 0.08 22.01
N ASP A 127 12.52 1.32 22.50
CA ASP A 127 13.19 1.67 23.75
C ASP A 127 12.25 2.38 24.75
N GLU A 128 12.55 2.23 26.04
CA GLU A 128 11.76 2.77 27.14
C GLU A 128 11.66 4.31 27.11
N GLN A 129 12.70 5.00 26.63
CA GLN A 129 12.69 6.45 26.55
C GLN A 129 11.70 6.93 25.49
N SER A 130 11.64 6.27 24.33
CA SER A 130 10.64 6.55 23.28
C SER A 130 9.21 6.34 23.79
N VAL A 131 8.95 5.27 24.55
CA VAL A 131 7.63 5.05 25.19
C VAL A 131 7.29 6.20 26.15
N LEU A 132 8.20 6.57 27.05
CA LEU A 132 7.99 7.64 28.03
C LEU A 132 7.80 9.01 27.37
N ASP A 133 8.55 9.28 26.29
CA ASP A 133 8.46 10.53 25.55
C ASP A 133 7.12 10.66 24.84
N LEU A 134 6.68 9.62 24.12
CA LEU A 134 5.39 9.64 23.44
C LEU A 134 4.21 9.67 24.44
N ALA A 135 4.29 8.92 25.54
CA ALA A 135 3.28 8.96 26.61
C ALA A 135 3.15 10.36 27.22
N ARG A 136 4.27 11.07 27.40
CA ARG A 136 4.28 12.46 27.88
C ARG A 136 3.60 13.41 26.90
N VAL A 137 3.89 13.29 25.60
CA VAL A 137 3.25 14.11 24.56
C VAL A 137 1.75 13.83 24.47
N ALA A 138 1.37 12.55 24.54
CA ALA A 138 -0.02 12.10 24.56
C ALA A 138 -0.75 12.49 25.86
N GLY A 139 -0.03 12.77 26.94
CA GLY A 139 -0.61 13.09 28.25
C GLY A 139 -1.22 11.87 28.93
N THR A 140 -0.69 10.67 28.67
CA THR A 140 -1.21 9.39 29.15
C THR A 140 -0.19 8.66 30.02
N SER A 141 -0.64 7.62 30.71
CA SER A 141 0.19 6.67 31.46
C SER A 141 0.25 5.29 30.81
N LEU A 142 -0.18 5.18 29.55
CA LEU A 142 -0.04 3.95 28.76
C LEU A 142 1.43 3.62 28.54
N THR A 143 1.73 2.33 28.61
CA THR A 143 3.09 1.79 28.40
C THR A 143 3.13 0.73 27.31
N ASP A 144 1.98 0.25 26.85
CA ASP A 144 1.91 -0.65 25.70
C ASP A 144 2.15 0.15 24.41
N PRO A 145 3.10 -0.25 23.54
CA PRO A 145 3.39 0.47 22.31
C PRO A 145 2.21 0.59 21.34
N GLY A 146 1.36 -0.45 21.25
CA GLY A 146 0.20 -0.45 20.36
C GLY A 146 -0.87 0.52 20.84
N ASP A 147 -1.24 0.43 22.11
CA ASP A 147 -2.21 1.35 22.71
C ASP A 147 -1.72 2.80 22.67
N LEU A 148 -0.42 3.01 22.89
CA LEU A 148 0.17 4.35 22.86
C LEU A 148 0.19 4.95 21.45
N ARG A 149 0.44 4.14 20.42
CA ARG A 149 0.30 4.57 19.02
C ARG A 149 -1.15 4.96 18.72
N ILE A 150 -2.13 4.14 19.10
CA ILE A 150 -3.55 4.44 18.88
C ILE A 150 -3.93 5.77 19.54
N GLU A 151 -3.54 5.98 20.80
CA GLU A 151 -3.80 7.22 21.54
C GLU A 151 -3.10 8.43 20.89
N ALA A 152 -1.86 8.27 20.44
CA ALA A 152 -1.11 9.32 19.75
C ALA A 152 -1.78 9.72 18.43
N GLY A 153 -2.22 8.74 17.62
CA GLY A 153 -2.96 8.97 16.38
C GLY A 153 -4.27 9.71 16.64
N ALA A 154 -5.03 9.28 17.66
CA ALA A 154 -6.28 9.92 18.02
C ALA A 154 -6.09 11.37 18.49
N LEU A 155 -5.05 11.63 19.28
CA LEU A 155 -4.73 12.96 19.77
C LEU A 155 -4.23 13.90 18.66
N LEU A 156 -3.38 13.38 17.76
CA LEU A 156 -2.91 14.13 16.60
C LEU A 156 -4.07 14.50 15.68
N GLY A 157 -4.91 13.51 15.33
CA GLY A 157 -6.06 13.72 14.46
C GLY A 157 -7.09 14.69 15.03
N SER A 158 -7.39 14.59 16.33
CA SER A 158 -8.36 15.51 16.96
C SER A 158 -7.85 16.95 17.01
N ARG A 159 -6.56 17.16 17.32
CA ARG A 159 -5.94 18.50 17.32
C ARG A 159 -5.82 19.07 15.91
N ALA A 160 -5.54 18.22 14.92
CA ALA A 160 -5.49 18.61 13.52
C ALA A 160 -6.87 19.01 12.98
N ALA A 161 -7.91 18.21 13.27
CA ALA A 161 -9.30 18.53 12.92
C ALA A 161 -9.80 19.81 13.59
N ASP A 162 -9.42 20.05 14.85
CA ASP A 162 -9.77 21.27 15.57
C ASP A 162 -9.10 22.52 14.97
N ALA A 163 -7.88 22.39 14.43
CA ALA A 163 -7.13 23.48 13.80
C ALA A 163 -7.67 23.83 12.41
N GLY A 164 -8.05 22.82 11.62
CA GLY A 164 -8.61 23.01 10.27
C GLY A 164 -10.09 23.39 10.22
N ALA A 165 -10.80 23.46 11.35
CA ALA A 165 -12.25 23.70 11.35
C ALA A 165 -12.62 25.16 10.95
N PRO A 166 -13.76 25.39 10.24
CA PRO A 166 -14.26 26.72 9.80
C PRO A 166 -14.63 27.71 10.92
N SER A 167 -14.36 27.34 12.16
CA SER A 167 -14.50 28.20 13.34
C SER A 167 -13.32 27.93 14.27
N ARG A 168 -12.11 27.90 13.67
CA ARG A 168 -10.87 27.60 14.37
C ARG A 168 -10.74 28.49 15.60
N VAL A 169 -10.59 27.84 16.73
CA VAL A 169 -10.35 28.54 17.99
C VAL A 169 -8.84 28.63 18.12
N SER A 170 -8.27 29.82 18.31
CA SER A 170 -6.82 30.04 18.50
C SER A 170 -6.17 29.21 19.63
N THR A 171 -6.97 28.53 20.46
CA THR A 171 -6.52 27.60 21.49
C THR A 171 -6.30 26.18 20.95
N GLY A 172 -7.02 25.76 19.91
CA GLY A 172 -6.80 24.52 19.16
C GLY A 172 -5.47 24.55 18.43
N ASP A 173 -5.24 25.60 17.62
CA ASP A 173 -3.99 25.82 16.88
C ASP A 173 -2.78 25.77 17.81
N ARG A 174 -2.80 26.56 18.90
CA ARG A 174 -1.71 26.56 19.90
C ARG A 174 -1.53 25.22 20.62
N ARG A 175 -2.52 24.32 20.66
CA ARG A 175 -2.37 22.97 21.21
C ARG A 175 -1.73 22.04 20.19
N LEU A 176 -2.13 22.13 18.92
CA LEU A 176 -1.52 21.40 17.83
C LEU A 176 -0.04 21.81 17.65
N GLU A 177 0.24 23.09 17.51
CA GLU A 177 1.60 23.63 17.32
C GLU A 177 2.55 23.13 18.41
N ARG A 178 2.14 23.23 19.69
CA ARG A 178 2.97 22.73 20.80
C ARG A 178 3.17 21.22 20.78
N MET A 179 2.18 20.45 20.30
CA MET A 179 2.34 19.01 20.14
C MET A 179 3.33 18.69 19.03
N ILE A 180 3.20 19.36 17.89
CA ILE A 180 4.05 19.20 16.72
C ILE A 180 5.50 19.58 17.05
N GLU A 181 5.72 20.74 17.67
CA GLU A 181 7.04 21.16 18.16
C GLU A 181 7.68 20.14 19.10
N GLN A 182 6.89 19.53 20.00
CA GLN A 182 7.38 18.50 20.91
C GLN A 182 7.72 17.21 20.17
N LEU A 183 6.85 16.74 19.28
CA LEU A 183 7.08 15.53 18.49
C LEU A 183 8.31 15.69 17.59
N GLU A 184 8.47 16.85 16.94
CA GLU A 184 9.61 17.18 16.09
C GLU A 184 10.91 17.26 16.91
N THR A 185 10.89 17.97 18.05
CA THR A 185 12.05 18.03 18.96
C THR A 185 12.49 16.65 19.46
N LEU A 186 11.54 15.74 19.65
CA LEU A 186 11.78 14.37 20.10
C LEU A 186 12.08 13.40 18.94
N GLY A 187 11.99 13.85 17.69
CA GLY A 187 12.28 13.05 16.49
C GLY A 187 11.20 12.02 16.13
N PHE A 188 9.95 12.24 16.54
CA PHE A 188 8.81 11.39 16.15
C PHE A 188 8.24 11.78 14.79
N ILE A 189 8.33 13.05 14.42
CA ILE A 189 7.85 13.56 13.14
C ILE A 189 8.84 14.56 12.55
N GLU A 190 8.73 14.75 11.24
CA GLU A 190 9.31 15.87 10.51
C GLU A 190 8.18 16.64 9.83
N VAL A 191 8.29 17.97 9.81
CA VAL A 191 7.25 18.83 9.21
C VAL A 191 7.84 19.66 8.08
N ASN A 192 7.29 19.48 6.89
CA ASN A 192 7.59 20.32 5.74
C ASN A 192 6.40 21.24 5.45
N ARG A 193 6.59 22.56 5.53
CA ARG A 193 5.56 23.55 5.14
C ARG A 193 5.80 23.96 3.70
N GLU A 194 4.82 23.71 2.85
CA GLU A 194 4.89 24.00 1.41
C GLU A 194 4.03 25.23 1.04
N GLY A 195 2.97 25.51 1.80
CA GLY A 195 2.10 26.66 1.65
C GLY A 195 1.85 27.42 2.95
N GLY A 196 1.98 28.75 2.91
CA GLY A 196 1.64 29.64 4.02
C GLY A 196 2.49 29.48 5.30
N ASP A 197 2.09 30.19 6.35
CA ASP A 197 2.68 30.09 7.70
C ASP A 197 1.94 29.05 8.57
N ASP A 198 0.65 28.82 8.29
CA ASP A 198 -0.23 27.94 9.06
C ASP A 198 0.07 26.47 8.74
N LEU A 199 0.28 25.64 9.76
CA LEU A 199 0.52 24.19 9.57
C LEU A 199 -0.70 23.51 8.93
N ILE A 200 -1.89 23.87 9.40
CA ILE A 200 -3.17 23.38 8.90
C ILE A 200 -4.02 24.61 8.62
N PRO A 201 -4.20 24.98 7.34
CA PRO A 201 -5.10 26.06 6.96
C PRO A 201 -6.54 25.78 7.38
N GLU A 202 -7.34 26.84 7.44
CA GLU A 202 -8.77 26.72 7.65
C GLU A 202 -9.42 26.00 6.47
N ASP A 203 -10.36 25.10 6.75
CA ASP A 203 -11.03 24.24 5.77
C ASP A 203 -10.11 23.28 4.99
N ALA A 204 -8.91 22.99 5.51
CA ALA A 204 -7.99 22.07 4.88
C ALA A 204 -8.56 20.64 4.76
N LEU A 205 -8.28 20.00 3.63
CA LEU A 205 -8.51 18.57 3.43
C LEU A 205 -7.29 17.78 3.93
N PHE A 206 -7.49 16.49 4.22
CA PHE A 206 -6.45 15.64 4.77
C PHE A 206 -6.21 14.41 3.92
N VAL A 207 -4.92 14.10 3.69
CA VAL A 207 -4.49 12.82 3.14
C VAL A 207 -3.65 12.08 4.17
N ILE A 208 -3.87 10.79 4.35
CA ILE A 208 -2.96 9.89 5.06
C ILE A 208 -2.32 8.98 4.02
N ALA A 209 -1.05 9.19 3.71
CA ALA A 209 -0.31 8.43 2.72
C ALA A 209 0.58 7.40 3.42
N GLY A 210 0.43 6.13 3.07
CA GLY A 210 1.19 5.04 3.69
C GLY A 210 1.42 3.86 2.78
N GLY A 211 2.66 3.38 2.69
CA GLY A 211 2.99 2.17 1.95
C GLY A 211 4.33 2.24 1.25
N GLY A 212 5.02 1.10 1.16
CA GLY A 212 6.26 0.95 0.41
C GLY A 212 6.66 -0.51 0.24
N ALA A 213 7.71 -0.75 -0.54
CA ALA A 213 8.16 -2.10 -0.89
C ALA A 213 8.71 -2.92 0.30
N ASP A 214 9.30 -2.25 1.29
CA ASP A 214 9.80 -2.89 2.51
C ASP A 214 8.67 -3.20 3.51
N GLN A 215 8.96 -3.89 4.62
CA GLN A 215 7.97 -4.05 5.70
C GLN A 215 7.84 -2.74 6.50
N PRO A 216 6.64 -2.40 6.99
CA PRO A 216 6.47 -1.22 7.84
C PRO A 216 7.30 -1.36 9.12
N PRO A 217 7.82 -0.24 9.67
CA PRO A 217 8.69 -0.27 10.86
C PRO A 217 7.95 -0.72 12.12
N TYR A 218 6.63 -0.63 12.12
CA TYR A 218 5.74 -1.03 13.21
C TYR A 218 4.34 -1.31 12.68
N ASP A 219 3.47 -1.85 13.55
CA ASP A 219 2.05 -1.96 13.24
C ASP A 219 1.38 -0.57 13.31
N GLU A 220 1.05 -0.05 12.13
CA GLU A 220 0.47 1.27 11.91
C GLU A 220 -1.05 1.24 11.74
N ALA A 221 -1.69 0.06 11.69
CA ALA A 221 -3.11 -0.05 11.39
C ALA A 221 -3.97 0.69 12.42
N GLY A 222 -3.70 0.45 13.72
CA GLY A 222 -4.42 1.12 14.81
C GLY A 222 -4.16 2.63 14.86
N PHE A 223 -2.92 3.06 14.59
CA PHE A 223 -2.58 4.49 14.51
C PHE A 223 -3.31 5.17 13.35
N THR A 224 -3.28 4.54 12.17
CA THR A 224 -3.87 5.07 10.94
C THR A 224 -5.38 5.21 11.07
N ALA A 225 -6.05 4.15 11.55
CA ALA A 225 -7.49 4.19 11.78
C ALA A 225 -7.88 5.26 12.80
N SER A 226 -7.18 5.37 13.93
CA SER A 226 -7.50 6.36 14.96
C SER A 226 -7.21 7.80 14.53
N LEU A 227 -6.12 8.03 13.79
CA LEU A 227 -5.82 9.31 13.16
C LEU A 227 -6.91 9.70 12.18
N ALA A 228 -7.25 8.81 11.25
CA ALA A 228 -8.25 9.04 10.22
C ALA A 228 -9.64 9.34 10.80
N GLU A 229 -10.08 8.52 11.77
CA GLU A 229 -11.35 8.67 12.46
C GLU A 229 -11.47 10.04 13.15
N ARG A 230 -10.39 10.49 13.79
CA ARG A 230 -10.36 11.76 14.52
C ARG A 230 -10.21 12.97 13.62
N LEU A 231 -9.51 12.85 12.49
CA LEU A 231 -9.48 13.89 11.45
C LEU A 231 -10.89 14.13 10.89
N ALA A 232 -11.62 13.05 10.59
CA ALA A 232 -12.95 13.14 10.01
C ALA A 232 -14.04 13.61 11.00
N ALA A 233 -13.74 13.69 12.30
CA ALA A 233 -14.71 14.01 13.34
C ALA A 233 -15.32 15.43 13.22
N ARG A 234 -14.67 16.34 12.49
CA ARG A 234 -15.15 17.72 12.24
C ARG A 234 -15.68 17.92 10.82
N SER A 235 -16.02 16.83 10.12
CA SER A 235 -16.50 16.86 8.73
C SER A 235 -15.48 17.43 7.73
N ALA A 236 -14.19 17.35 8.05
CA ALA A 236 -13.14 17.58 7.07
C ALA A 236 -13.11 16.42 6.07
N GLY A 237 -12.83 16.71 4.80
CA GLY A 237 -12.58 15.66 3.81
C GLY A 237 -11.27 14.95 4.14
N VAL A 238 -11.33 13.64 4.39
CA VAL A 238 -10.16 12.80 4.70
C VAL A 238 -10.08 11.65 3.73
N LEU A 239 -8.89 11.42 3.19
CA LEU A 239 -8.59 10.31 2.29
C LEU A 239 -7.34 9.56 2.74
N ALA A 240 -7.41 8.23 2.88
CA ALA A 240 -6.24 7.40 3.08
C ALA A 240 -5.78 6.79 1.75
N ALA A 241 -4.52 6.99 1.40
CA ALA A 241 -3.91 6.55 0.16
C ALA A 241 -2.79 5.53 0.46
N GLU A 242 -2.75 4.44 -0.30
CA GLU A 242 -1.66 3.47 -0.22
C GLU A 242 -0.90 3.30 -1.55
N ALA A 243 0.37 2.91 -1.44
CA ALA A 243 1.20 2.57 -2.60
C ALA A 243 0.75 1.25 -3.24
N ARG A 244 1.03 1.10 -4.53
CA ARG A 244 0.80 -0.13 -5.31
C ARG A 244 1.61 -1.31 -4.80
N GLU A 245 2.83 -1.04 -4.35
CA GLU A 245 3.72 -2.02 -3.78
C GLU A 245 3.76 -1.87 -2.26
N GLY A 246 3.48 -2.97 -1.56
CA GLY A 246 3.55 -3.01 -0.11
C GLY A 246 2.43 -3.82 0.52
N SER A 247 2.66 -4.28 1.74
CA SER A 247 1.66 -4.96 2.59
C SER A 247 1.25 -4.13 3.80
N TRP A 248 1.47 -2.82 3.73
CA TRP A 248 1.32 -1.86 4.82
C TRP A 248 -0.15 -1.66 5.18
N GLY A 249 -0.98 -1.53 4.15
CA GLY A 249 -2.43 -1.55 4.26
C GLY A 249 -2.99 -0.31 4.94
N ALA A 250 -2.47 0.89 4.67
CA ALA A 250 -2.99 2.13 5.25
C ALA A 250 -4.47 2.35 4.87
N ALA A 251 -4.82 2.19 3.59
CA ALA A 251 -6.21 2.22 3.14
C ALA A 251 -7.00 1.02 3.69
N SER A 252 -6.37 -0.16 3.71
CA SER A 252 -6.99 -1.38 4.25
C SER A 252 -7.31 -1.28 5.75
N ALA A 253 -6.48 -0.59 6.54
CA ALA A 253 -6.66 -0.38 7.98
C ALA A 253 -7.88 0.51 8.25
N VAL A 254 -8.04 1.57 7.45
CA VAL A 254 -9.24 2.42 7.49
C VAL A 254 -10.48 1.62 7.09
N ARG A 255 -10.42 0.80 6.04
CA ARG A 255 -11.55 -0.05 5.60
C ARG A 255 -11.92 -1.12 6.63
N ALA A 256 -10.98 -1.57 7.45
CA ALA A 256 -11.20 -2.60 8.47
C ALA A 256 -11.86 -2.05 9.75
N ASP A 257 -11.82 -0.73 9.96
CA ASP A 257 -12.47 -0.07 11.07
C ASP A 257 -13.85 0.47 10.64
N ASP A 258 -14.93 0.00 11.28
CA ASP A 258 -16.31 0.36 10.93
C ASP A 258 -16.56 1.88 11.06
N GLU A 259 -15.89 2.53 11.99
CA GLU A 259 -16.10 3.94 12.28
C GLU A 259 -15.29 4.85 11.34
N ALA A 260 -14.05 4.46 11.04
CA ALA A 260 -13.21 5.14 10.07
C ALA A 260 -13.73 4.95 8.64
N SER A 261 -14.08 3.72 8.24
CA SER A 261 -14.59 3.42 6.89
C SER A 261 -15.87 4.16 6.54
N ALA A 262 -16.71 4.47 7.53
CA ALA A 262 -17.92 5.26 7.32
C ALA A 262 -17.67 6.75 7.05
N ARG A 263 -16.46 7.26 7.31
CA ARG A 263 -16.15 8.70 7.33
C ARG A 263 -14.92 9.10 6.52
N VAL A 264 -14.09 8.14 6.14
CA VAL A 264 -12.80 8.38 5.49
C VAL A 264 -12.76 7.66 4.16
N ALA A 265 -12.48 8.43 3.10
CA ALA A 265 -12.29 7.86 1.77
C ALA A 265 -10.99 7.06 1.69
N THR A 266 -10.92 6.07 0.81
CA THR A 266 -9.69 5.27 0.64
C THR A 266 -9.35 5.04 -0.81
N VAL A 267 -8.06 5.09 -1.13
CA VAL A 267 -7.54 4.89 -2.49
C VAL A 267 -6.35 3.94 -2.45
N ASP A 268 -6.38 2.93 -3.31
CA ASP A 268 -5.21 2.08 -3.56
C ASP A 268 -4.37 2.63 -4.70
N GLN A 269 -3.07 2.33 -4.68
CA GLN A 269 -2.12 2.58 -5.78
C GLN A 269 -2.00 4.05 -6.18
N ALA A 270 -1.93 4.95 -5.20
CA ALA A 270 -1.86 6.40 -5.45
C ALA A 270 -0.52 6.87 -6.09
N ASP A 271 0.43 5.96 -6.27
CA ASP A 271 1.68 6.14 -7.03
C ASP A 271 1.49 5.99 -8.57
N VAL A 272 0.35 5.47 -9.03
CA VAL A 272 0.04 5.36 -10.47
C VAL A 272 -1.11 6.27 -10.89
N ALA A 273 -1.16 6.65 -12.17
CA ALA A 273 -2.11 7.64 -12.70
C ALA A 273 -3.57 7.34 -12.38
N GLN A 274 -4.00 6.07 -12.39
CA GLN A 274 -5.37 5.70 -12.02
C GLN A 274 -5.67 6.02 -10.54
N GLY A 275 -4.73 5.69 -9.64
CA GLY A 275 -4.85 6.01 -8.22
C GLY A 275 -4.77 7.51 -7.97
N ARG A 276 -3.92 8.25 -8.69
CA ARG A 276 -3.87 9.72 -8.60
C ARG A 276 -5.18 10.39 -9.02
N ILE A 277 -5.80 9.94 -10.11
CA ILE A 277 -7.15 10.37 -10.50
C ILE A 277 -8.14 10.10 -9.36
N ALA A 278 -8.07 8.92 -8.73
CA ALA A 278 -8.93 8.57 -7.61
C ALA A 278 -8.65 9.41 -6.35
N VAL A 279 -7.41 9.80 -6.07
CA VAL A 279 -7.06 10.71 -4.97
C VAL A 279 -7.70 12.07 -5.20
N ALA A 280 -7.52 12.67 -6.38
CA ALA A 280 -8.04 14.00 -6.67
C ALA A 280 -9.58 14.04 -6.60
N LEU A 281 -10.25 13.14 -7.31
CA LEU A 281 -11.72 13.07 -7.33
C LEU A 281 -12.29 12.57 -5.99
N GLY A 282 -11.58 11.68 -5.31
CA GLY A 282 -11.99 11.15 -4.01
C GLY A 282 -11.89 12.21 -2.90
N LEU A 283 -10.88 13.08 -2.95
CA LEU A 283 -10.76 14.22 -2.04
C LEU A 283 -11.86 15.25 -2.28
N ASP A 284 -12.20 15.54 -3.54
CA ASP A 284 -13.30 16.43 -3.90
C ASP A 284 -14.64 15.90 -3.33
N LEU A 285 -14.94 14.62 -3.57
CA LEU A 285 -16.11 13.97 -2.97
C LEU A 285 -16.07 13.98 -1.44
N ALA A 286 -14.91 13.76 -0.83
CA ALA A 286 -14.76 13.78 0.62
C ALA A 286 -14.99 15.20 1.19
N ALA A 287 -14.61 16.25 0.47
CA ALA A 287 -14.91 17.64 0.83
C ALA A 287 -16.42 17.92 0.83
N GLU A 288 -17.18 17.24 -0.05
CA GLU A 288 -18.65 17.27 -0.08
C GLU A 288 -19.30 16.31 0.94
N GLY A 289 -18.50 15.57 1.71
CA GLY A 289 -18.98 14.59 2.70
C GLY A 289 -19.35 13.22 2.11
N THR A 290 -18.98 12.95 0.86
CA THR A 290 -19.15 11.64 0.22
C THR A 290 -17.93 10.77 0.45
N VAL A 291 -18.14 9.60 1.05
CA VAL A 291 -17.08 8.63 1.36
C VAL A 291 -17.14 7.47 0.38
N GLY A 292 -15.98 7.11 -0.19
CA GLY A 292 -15.84 5.97 -1.09
C GLY A 292 -14.50 5.25 -0.92
N HIS A 293 -14.43 4.04 -1.47
CA HIS A 293 -13.25 3.18 -1.38
C HIS A 293 -12.90 2.68 -2.77
N TRP A 294 -11.83 3.23 -3.34
CA TRP A 294 -11.44 3.04 -4.74
C TRP A 294 -10.10 2.33 -4.87
N GLY A 295 -9.95 1.57 -5.94
CA GLY A 295 -8.76 0.77 -6.22
C GLY A 295 -9.08 -0.70 -6.47
N SER A 296 -8.05 -1.54 -6.43
CA SER A 296 -8.13 -2.98 -6.72
C SER A 296 -7.85 -3.89 -5.53
N GLY A 297 -7.54 -3.32 -4.38
CA GLY A 297 -7.25 -4.02 -3.14
C GLY A 297 -8.50 -4.56 -2.45
N PRO A 298 -8.33 -5.42 -1.43
CA PRO A 298 -9.43 -5.90 -0.61
C PRO A 298 -10.24 -4.75 0.01
N GLY A 299 -11.58 -4.92 0.03
CA GLY A 299 -12.48 -3.91 0.59
C GLY A 299 -12.78 -2.72 -0.32
N SER A 300 -12.16 -2.61 -1.50
CA SER A 300 -12.57 -1.65 -2.53
C SER A 300 -13.99 -1.94 -2.99
N SER A 301 -14.84 -0.91 -3.07
CA SER A 301 -16.27 -1.01 -3.36
C SER A 301 -16.76 -0.05 -4.45
N GLY A 302 -15.95 0.97 -4.80
CA GLY A 302 -16.31 2.05 -5.72
C GLY A 302 -15.73 1.96 -7.13
N GLY A 303 -15.10 0.83 -7.50
CA GLY A 303 -14.33 0.72 -8.74
C GLY A 303 -12.93 1.32 -8.61
N VAL A 304 -12.25 1.57 -9.74
CA VAL A 304 -10.86 2.07 -9.73
C VAL A 304 -10.80 3.58 -9.48
N ILE A 305 -11.77 4.33 -9.98
CA ILE A 305 -11.91 5.79 -9.79
C ILE A 305 -13.35 6.10 -9.40
N PRO A 306 -13.62 7.24 -8.74
CA PRO A 306 -14.98 7.68 -8.49
C PRO A 306 -15.80 7.83 -9.77
N GLU A 307 -17.09 7.47 -9.71
CA GLU A 307 -18.01 7.76 -10.80
C GLU A 307 -18.26 9.28 -10.85
N PRO A 308 -18.26 9.89 -12.05
CA PRO A 308 -18.63 11.30 -12.16
C PRO A 308 -20.04 11.50 -11.61
N ALA A 309 -20.22 12.55 -10.80
CA ALA A 309 -21.54 12.93 -10.34
C ALA A 309 -22.48 13.06 -11.56
N PRO A 310 -23.73 12.54 -11.51
CA PRO A 310 -24.64 12.66 -12.63
C PRO A 310 -24.82 14.15 -12.96
N GLY A 311 -24.32 14.55 -14.13
CA GLY A 311 -24.19 15.96 -14.51
C GLY A 311 -25.49 16.74 -14.33
N GLY A 312 -25.39 17.89 -13.67
CA GLY A 312 -26.41 18.93 -13.63
C GLY A 312 -26.44 19.78 -14.89
#